data_AF-A0A484Y8J5-F1
#
_entry.id   AF-A0A484Y8J5-F1
#
_cell.length_a   1.000
_cell.length_b   1.000
_cell.length_c   1.000
_cell.angle_alpha   90.00
_cell.angle_beta   90.00
_cell.angle_gamma   90.00
#
_symmetry.space_group_name_H-M   'P 1'
#
loop_
_entity.id
_entity.type
_entity.pdbx_description
1 polymer ?
#
loop_
_entity_poly.entity_id
_entity_poly.type
_entity_poly.pdbx_seq_one_letter_code
_entity_poly.pdbx_strand_id
1 'polypeptide(L)'
;MRNSMKRTLISQCILLALTSFGVSAKITPVSPDVQATPCQSGNNSQTCGLTKYTDGNYYQDPGATNAVMADATATNIYMDGHRKSGDTQSLTVSGTNMSGHYIQGSNGGTVNITLNNGATADMIEGWQGRGHHKIPPLTSTIRR
;
A
#
# COMPACT_ATOMS: atom_id res chain seq x y z
N MET A 1 41.12 -7.22 -64.35
CA MET A 1 41.01 -8.59 -63.80
C MET A 1 40.39 -8.51 -62.42
N ARG A 2 39.44 -9.41 -62.15
CA ARG A 2 38.58 -9.49 -60.96
C ARG A 2 39.37 -9.97 -59.73
N ASN A 3 38.99 -9.56 -58.52
CA ASN A 3 38.12 -10.40 -57.69
C ASN A 3 37.66 -9.72 -56.39
N SER A 4 36.42 -10.06 -56.07
CA SER A 4 35.52 -9.50 -55.07
C SER A 4 35.74 -10.08 -53.67
N MET A 5 35.39 -9.32 -52.63
CA MET A 5 34.92 -9.89 -51.38
C MET A 5 33.65 -9.17 -50.89
N LYS A 6 32.73 -10.01 -50.39
CA LYS A 6 31.32 -9.76 -50.12
C LYS A 6 31.13 -9.08 -48.76
N ARG A 7 30.12 -8.20 -48.64
CA ARG A 7 29.48 -7.89 -47.35
C ARG A 7 27.96 -7.90 -47.49
N THR A 8 27.38 -9.00 -47.04
CA THR A 8 25.98 -9.18 -46.62
C THR A 8 25.71 -8.42 -45.32
N LEU A 9 24.50 -7.86 -45.15
CA LEU A 9 23.74 -7.67 -43.90
C LEU A 9 22.49 -6.84 -44.27
N ILE A 10 21.33 -7.44 -44.55
CA ILE A 10 20.34 -8.05 -43.65
C ILE A 10 19.51 -7.01 -42.87
N SER A 11 18.20 -7.20 -42.99
CA SER A 11 17.12 -6.80 -42.07
C SER A 11 16.59 -5.37 -42.11
N GLN A 12 15.48 -5.28 -42.84
CA GLN A 12 14.28 -4.52 -42.53
C GLN A 12 14.11 -4.27 -41.01
N CYS A 13 14.24 -3.02 -40.57
CA CYS A 13 13.71 -2.60 -39.28
C CYS A 13 12.25 -2.18 -39.51
N ILE A 14 11.34 -3.10 -39.21
CA ILE A 14 9.91 -2.81 -39.05
C ILE A 14 9.79 -1.80 -37.91
N LEU A 15 9.31 -0.60 -38.22
CA LEU A 15 8.90 0.40 -37.24
C LEU A 15 7.64 -0.11 -36.52
N LEU A 16 7.83 -0.85 -35.43
CA LEU A 16 6.78 -1.07 -34.44
C LEU A 16 6.54 0.25 -33.70
N ALA A 17 5.55 1.01 -34.14
CA ALA A 17 5.03 2.13 -33.37
C ALA A 17 4.25 1.58 -32.16
N LEU A 18 4.93 1.45 -31.02
CA LEU A 18 4.27 1.30 -29.72
C LEU A 18 3.62 2.64 -29.37
N THR A 19 2.32 2.78 -29.61
CA THR A 19 1.55 3.85 -28.99
C THR A 19 1.33 3.47 -27.52
N SER A 20 2.24 3.90 -26.66
CA SER A 20 2.01 3.87 -25.22
C SER A 20 0.92 4.89 -24.88
N PHE A 21 -0.23 4.41 -24.42
CA PHE A 21 -1.16 5.25 -23.68
C PHE A 21 -0.52 5.57 -22.33
N GLY A 22 0.28 6.65 -22.31
CA GLY A 22 0.70 7.28 -21.08
C GLY A 22 -0.51 7.96 -20.45
N VAL A 23 -1.28 7.22 -19.65
CA VAL A 23 -2.15 7.86 -18.66
C VAL A 23 -1.23 8.56 -17.67
N SER A 24 -1.02 9.86 -17.87
CA SER A 24 -0.59 10.72 -16.78
C SER A 24 -1.76 10.79 -15.81
N ALA A 25 -1.72 9.95 -14.78
CA ALA A 25 -2.47 10.22 -13.56
C ALA A 25 -1.91 11.51 -12.99
N LYS A 26 -2.56 12.64 -13.31
CA LYS A 26 -2.32 13.91 -12.66
C LYS A 26 -2.63 13.68 -11.19
N ILE A 27 -1.58 13.58 -10.37
CA ILE A 27 -1.70 13.54 -8.92
C ILE A 27 -2.16 14.94 -8.52
N THR A 28 -3.47 15.15 -8.49
CA THR A 28 -4.06 16.32 -7.84
C THR A 28 -3.81 16.14 -6.35
N PRO A 29 -3.16 17.11 -5.66
CA PRO A 29 -3.13 17.10 -4.21
C PRO A 29 -4.58 17.04 -3.72
N VAL A 30 -4.89 15.99 -2.98
CA VAL A 30 -6.22 15.77 -2.39
C VAL A 30 -6.46 16.89 -1.39
N SER A 31 -7.53 17.64 -1.61
CA SER A 31 -8.04 18.62 -0.65
C SER A 31 -8.36 17.93 0.69
N PRO A 32 -8.28 18.65 1.82
CA PRO A 32 -8.60 18.11 3.15
C PRO A 32 -10.05 17.61 3.31
N ASP A 33 -10.93 17.85 2.31
CA ASP A 33 -12.33 17.40 2.27
C ASP A 33 -12.57 16.14 1.43
N VAL A 34 -11.53 15.38 1.06
CA VAL A 34 -11.76 14.07 0.42
C VAL A 34 -12.30 13.10 1.46
N GLN A 35 -13.62 12.93 1.43
CA GLN A 35 -14.30 11.90 2.20
C GLN A 35 -13.69 10.54 1.85
N ALA A 36 -13.11 9.90 2.87
CA ALA A 36 -12.55 8.57 2.81
C ALA A 36 -13.49 7.65 2.02
N THR A 37 -12.98 7.00 0.97
CA THR A 37 -13.79 5.97 0.30
C THR A 37 -13.95 4.83 1.30
N PRO A 38 -15.18 4.56 1.78
CA PRO A 38 -15.38 3.53 2.79
C PRO A 38 -15.05 2.17 2.20
N CYS A 39 -14.36 1.35 2.97
CA CYS A 39 -14.07 -0.02 2.56
C CYS A 39 -15.35 -0.85 2.51
N GLN A 40 -15.58 -1.49 1.37
CA GLN A 40 -16.66 -2.45 1.21
C GLN A 40 -16.37 -3.71 2.03
N SER A 41 -17.35 -4.19 2.78
CA SER A 41 -17.20 -5.37 3.64
C SER A 41 -16.73 -6.59 2.83
N GLY A 42 -15.63 -7.20 3.25
CA GLY A 42 -15.04 -8.39 2.62
C GLY A 42 -14.29 -8.15 1.30
N ASN A 43 -14.29 -6.92 0.77
CA ASN A 43 -13.52 -6.60 -0.43
C ASN A 43 -12.09 -6.20 -0.04
N ASN A 44 -11.15 -7.12 -0.27
CA ASN A 44 -9.72 -6.90 -0.03
C ASN A 44 -8.93 -6.67 -1.34
N SER A 45 -9.62 -6.45 -2.46
CA SER A 45 -9.00 -6.33 -3.79
C SER A 45 -8.75 -4.89 -4.22
N GLN A 46 -9.16 -3.90 -3.41
CA GLN A 46 -9.02 -2.49 -3.72
C GLN A 46 -8.57 -1.71 -2.48
N THR A 47 -7.63 -0.78 -2.68
CA THR A 47 -7.17 0.12 -1.63
C THR A 47 -8.30 1.07 -1.22
N CYS A 48 -8.57 1.18 0.08
CA CYS A 48 -9.64 2.00 0.65
C CYS A 48 -9.32 2.38 2.11
N GLY A 49 -9.95 3.45 2.60
CA GLY A 49 -9.68 3.98 3.95
C GLY A 49 -8.23 4.43 4.17
N LEU A 50 -7.47 4.62 3.09
CA LEU A 50 -6.08 5.08 3.08
C LEU A 50 -5.92 6.16 2.01
N THR A 51 -5.17 7.20 2.35
CA THR A 51 -4.74 8.24 1.42
C THR A 51 -3.22 8.20 1.27
N LYS A 52 -2.74 8.24 0.02
CA LYS A 52 -1.32 8.42 -0.27
C LYS A 52 -0.95 9.89 -0.21
N TYR A 53 0.02 10.24 0.62
CA TYR A 53 0.51 11.60 0.79
C TYR A 53 1.68 11.90 -0.14
N THR A 54 2.10 13.17 -0.18
CA THR A 54 3.17 13.66 -1.06
C THR A 54 4.55 13.07 -0.73
N ASP A 55 4.72 12.55 0.48
CA ASP A 55 5.92 11.82 0.91
C ASP A 55 5.95 10.36 0.40
N GLY A 56 4.91 9.94 -0.31
CA GLY A 56 4.75 8.60 -0.87
C GLY A 56 4.12 7.61 0.09
N ASN A 57 4.00 7.93 1.38
CA ASN A 57 3.43 7.06 2.40
C ASN A 57 1.91 7.08 2.39
N TYR A 58 1.33 6.05 2.99
CA TYR A 58 -0.11 5.90 3.10
C TYR A 58 -0.54 6.17 4.53
N TYR A 59 -1.60 6.94 4.69
CA TYR A 59 -2.17 7.31 5.97
C TYR A 59 -3.62 6.87 6.00
N GLN A 60 -4.03 6.21 7.07
CA GLN A 60 -5.43 5.88 7.27
C GLN A 60 -6.24 7.15 7.41
N ASP A 61 -7.34 7.20 6.66
CA ASP A 61 -8.16 8.40 6.60
C ASP A 61 -8.74 8.71 8.00
N PRO A 62 -8.79 9.99 8.40
CA PRO A 62 -9.34 10.38 9.69
C PRO A 62 -10.75 9.80 9.91
N GLY A 63 -10.94 9.10 11.04
CA GLY A 63 -12.22 8.49 11.39
C GLY A 63 -12.53 7.14 10.72
N ALA A 64 -11.71 6.67 9.77
CA ALA A 64 -11.89 5.34 9.19
C ALA A 64 -11.57 4.25 10.23
N THR A 65 -12.50 3.32 10.47
CA THR A 65 -12.26 2.19 11.40
C THR A 65 -11.61 1.00 10.71
N ASN A 66 -11.72 0.91 9.38
CA ASN A 66 -11.17 -0.14 8.56
C ASN A 66 -10.48 0.44 7.31
N ALA A 67 -9.36 -0.17 6.96
CA ALA A 67 -8.54 0.19 5.81
C ALA A 67 -8.08 -1.09 5.08
N VAL A 68 -7.94 -0.99 3.76
CA VAL A 68 -7.37 -2.03 2.91
C VAL A 68 -6.25 -1.42 2.08
N MET A 69 -5.12 -2.11 2.02
CA MET A 69 -4.06 -1.89 1.04
C MET A 69 -4.05 -3.08 0.08
N ALA A 70 -4.30 -2.82 -1.21
CA ALA A 70 -4.29 -3.83 -2.26
C ALA A 70 -3.48 -3.41 -3.48
N ASP A 71 -2.73 -2.30 -3.39
CA ASP A 71 -1.76 -1.92 -4.41
C ASP A 71 -0.65 -2.99 -4.45
N ALA A 72 -0.05 -3.21 -5.63
CA ALA A 72 1.00 -4.22 -5.79
C ALA A 72 2.24 -3.92 -4.91
N THR A 73 2.53 -2.63 -4.70
CA THR A 73 3.58 -2.14 -3.81
C THR A 73 3.08 -0.96 -2.99
N ALA A 74 3.60 -0.83 -1.77
CA ALA A 74 3.38 0.34 -0.92
C ALA A 74 4.65 0.66 -0.13
N THR A 75 4.84 1.93 0.20
CA THR A 75 5.82 2.35 1.21
C THR A 75 5.20 2.24 2.60
N ASN A 76 5.62 3.06 3.57
CA ASN A 76 5.11 2.94 4.94
C ASN A 76 3.61 3.23 5.00
N ILE A 77 2.93 2.52 5.90
CA ILE A 77 1.51 2.71 6.20
C ILE A 77 1.38 3.19 7.64
N TYR A 78 0.68 4.29 7.85
CA TYR A 78 0.41 4.90 9.16
C TYR A 78 -1.09 4.83 9.45
N MET A 79 -1.47 4.11 10.50
CA MET A 79 -2.86 4.08 10.97
C MET A 79 -3.19 5.35 11.75
N ASP A 80 -4.47 5.75 11.76
CA ASP A 80 -4.92 7.00 12.36
C ASP A 80 -4.67 6.98 13.88
N GLY A 81 -3.79 7.87 14.35
CA GLY A 81 -3.33 7.93 15.73
C GLY A 81 -4.31 8.54 16.74
N HIS A 82 -5.46 9.06 16.29
CA HIS A 82 -6.41 9.77 17.16
C HIS A 82 -7.42 8.83 17.85
N ARG A 83 -6.96 7.70 18.40
CA ARG A 83 -7.85 6.70 19.05
C ARG A 83 -7.80 6.70 20.56
N LYS A 84 -8.94 6.38 21.15
CA LYS A 84 -9.17 6.26 22.58
C LYS A 84 -9.16 4.79 23.00
N SER A 85 -9.02 4.55 24.30
CA SER A 85 -9.22 3.21 24.86
C SER A 85 -10.63 2.70 24.52
N GLY A 86 -10.71 1.46 24.04
CA GLY A 86 -11.95 0.84 23.58
C GLY A 86 -12.23 0.99 22.07
N ASP A 87 -11.59 1.96 21.40
CA ASP A 87 -11.69 2.07 19.94
C ASP A 87 -10.98 0.89 19.28
N THR A 88 -11.50 0.44 18.13
CA THR A 88 -10.87 -0.62 17.33
C THR A 88 -10.61 -0.12 15.92
N GLN A 89 -9.42 -0.44 15.40
CA GLN A 89 -9.03 -0.21 14.03
C GLN A 89 -8.55 -1.49 13.37
N SER A 90 -8.77 -1.60 12.07
CA SER A 90 -8.24 -2.69 11.27
C SER A 90 -7.58 -2.21 9.99
N LEU A 91 -6.43 -2.80 9.67
CA LEU A 91 -5.77 -2.71 8.37
C LEU A 91 -5.64 -4.13 7.79
N THR A 92 -6.10 -4.31 6.56
CA THR A 92 -5.78 -5.50 5.76
C THR A 92 -4.86 -5.12 4.63
N VAL A 93 -3.74 -5.81 4.52
CA VAL A 93 -2.79 -5.69 3.41
C VAL A 93 -2.88 -6.97 2.60
N SER A 94 -3.16 -6.87 1.29
CA SER A 94 -3.45 -8.02 0.44
C SER A 94 -2.63 -7.97 -0.84
N GLY A 95 -1.73 -8.93 -1.04
CA GLY A 95 -0.88 -9.00 -2.24
C GLY A 95 0.14 -7.87 -2.39
N THR A 96 0.25 -6.97 -1.40
CA THR A 96 1.15 -5.82 -1.43
C THR A 96 2.54 -6.21 -0.96
N ASN A 97 3.55 -5.92 -1.76
CA ASN A 97 4.94 -6.01 -1.34
C ASN A 97 5.37 -4.71 -0.64
N MET A 98 5.73 -4.80 0.64
CA MET A 98 6.28 -3.71 1.44
C MET A 98 7.70 -4.03 1.95
N SER A 99 8.49 -4.82 1.22
CA SER A 99 9.90 -5.03 1.56
C SER A 99 10.66 -3.70 1.64
N GLY A 100 11.43 -3.51 2.70
CA GLY A 100 12.09 -2.25 3.04
C GLY A 100 11.22 -1.24 3.79
N HIS A 101 9.96 -1.57 4.09
CA HIS A 101 8.97 -0.65 4.67
C HIS A 101 8.24 -1.24 5.87
N TYR A 102 7.54 -0.37 6.61
CA TYR A 102 6.88 -0.73 7.86
C TYR A 102 5.42 -0.25 7.94
N ILE A 103 4.68 -0.90 8.84
CA ILE A 103 3.32 -0.51 9.22
C ILE A 103 3.37 0.03 10.64
N GLN A 104 2.88 1.24 10.85
CA GLN A 104 2.69 1.83 12.17
C GLN A 104 1.21 1.83 12.53
N GLY A 105 0.87 1.06 13.56
CA GLY A 105 -0.44 1.06 14.20
C GLY A 105 -0.71 2.35 14.97
N SER A 106 -1.99 2.59 15.28
CA SER A 106 -2.41 3.79 16.00
C SER A 106 -1.90 3.85 17.44
N ASN A 107 -1.80 5.06 17.96
CA ASN A 107 -1.64 5.32 19.38
C ASN A 107 -3.00 5.18 20.07
N GLY A 108 -3.11 4.24 21.02
CA GLY A 108 -4.35 3.96 21.74
C GLY A 108 -5.33 3.05 20.99
N GLY A 109 -6.30 2.52 21.74
CA GLY A 109 -7.27 1.56 21.23
C GLY A 109 -6.66 0.17 20.93
N THR A 110 -7.41 -0.62 20.15
CA THR A 110 -6.99 -1.91 19.62
C THR A 110 -6.70 -1.79 18.13
N VAL A 111 -5.56 -2.34 17.70
CA VAL A 111 -5.12 -2.35 16.31
C VAL A 111 -5.07 -3.78 15.79
N ASN A 112 -5.81 -4.06 14.73
CA ASN A 112 -5.81 -5.34 14.02
C ASN A 112 -5.12 -5.17 12.66
N ILE A 113 -4.00 -5.85 12.45
CA ILE A 113 -3.29 -5.82 11.17
C ILE A 113 -3.28 -7.24 10.60
N THR A 114 -3.73 -7.39 9.36
CA THR A 114 -3.74 -8.66 8.64
C THR A 114 -2.91 -8.51 7.38
N LEU A 115 -1.92 -9.39 7.20
CA LEU A 115 -1.20 -9.57 5.93
C LEU A 115 -1.75 -10.84 5.27
N ASN A 116 -2.21 -10.72 4.02
CA ASN A 116 -2.84 -11.82 3.28
C ASN A 116 -2.36 -11.85 1.81
N ASN A 117 -2.63 -12.96 1.11
CA ASN A 117 -2.37 -13.13 -0.33
C ASN A 117 -0.91 -12.84 -0.71
N GLY A 118 0.05 -13.24 0.13
CA GLY A 118 1.48 -12.99 -0.10
C GLY A 118 1.95 -11.58 0.22
N ALA A 119 1.15 -10.77 0.92
CA ALA A 119 1.58 -9.46 1.40
C ALA A 119 2.78 -9.56 2.34
N THR A 120 3.70 -8.59 2.24
CA THR A 120 4.91 -8.50 3.05
C THR A 120 4.97 -7.16 3.77
N ALA A 121 5.64 -7.13 4.92
CA ALA A 121 6.11 -5.93 5.60
C ALA A 121 7.32 -6.32 6.45
N ASP A 122 8.34 -5.45 6.52
CA ASP A 122 9.55 -5.76 7.28
C ASP A 122 9.35 -5.52 8.78
N MET A 123 8.46 -4.61 9.14
CA MET A 123 8.15 -4.28 10.52
C MET A 123 6.69 -3.87 10.69
N ILE A 124 6.11 -4.30 11.81
CA ILE A 124 4.81 -3.81 12.29
C ILE A 124 5.04 -3.27 13.70
N GLU A 125 4.83 -1.98 13.89
CA GLU A 125 4.96 -1.31 15.18
C GLU A 125 3.58 -0.90 15.70
N GLY A 126 3.25 -1.25 16.94
CA GLY A 126 2.09 -0.71 17.64
C GLY A 126 2.55 0.24 18.75
N TRP A 127 2.05 1.47 18.78
CA TRP A 127 2.39 2.39 19.85
C TRP A 127 1.53 2.12 21.09
N GLN A 128 2.17 1.66 22.17
CA GLN A 128 1.52 1.50 23.47
C GLN A 128 1.94 2.64 24.39
N GLY A 129 1.03 3.60 24.60
CA GLY A 129 1.16 4.58 25.67
C GLY A 129 1.18 3.88 27.02
N ARG A 130 2.24 4.11 27.81
CA ARG A 130 2.41 3.54 29.16
C ARG A 130 1.22 3.87 30.06
N GLY A 131 0.48 2.84 30.46
CA GLY A 131 -0.52 2.86 31.52
C GLY A 131 -0.88 1.42 31.84
N HIS A 132 -0.80 1.03 33.12
CA HIS A 132 -0.98 -0.34 33.61
C HIS A 132 -2.37 -0.91 33.25
N HIS A 133 -2.51 -1.49 32.06
CA HIS A 133 -3.59 -2.38 31.71
C HIS A 133 -3.08 -3.44 30.75
N LYS A 134 -3.28 -4.69 31.15
CA LYS A 134 -2.79 -5.89 30.50
C LYS A 134 -3.31 -5.95 29.05
N ILE A 135 -2.40 -5.99 28.09
CA ILE A 135 -2.71 -6.01 26.65
C ILE A 135 -3.25 -7.40 26.29
N PRO A 136 -4.44 -7.55 25.66
CA PRO A 136 -4.69 -8.71 24.83
C PRO A 136 -3.68 -8.67 23.68
N PRO A 137 -2.95 -9.77 23.40
CA PRO A 137 -1.79 -9.77 22.51
C PRO A 137 -2.11 -9.11 21.17
N LEU A 138 -1.14 -8.35 20.62
CA LEU A 138 -1.10 -7.99 19.20
C LEU A 138 -1.42 -9.27 18.42
N THR A 139 -2.66 -9.42 17.96
CA THR A 139 -3.06 -10.60 17.21
C THR A 139 -2.70 -10.32 15.76
N SER A 140 -1.39 -10.21 15.49
CA SER A 140 -0.88 -10.24 14.12
C SER A 140 -1.12 -11.65 13.61
N THR A 141 -2.26 -11.85 12.95
CA THR A 141 -2.54 -13.11 12.28
C THR A 141 -1.82 -13.06 10.94
N ILE A 142 -0.57 -13.51 10.93
CA ILE A 142 0.17 -13.78 9.69
C ILE A 142 -0.35 -15.12 9.15
N ARG A 143 -1.41 -15.09 8.32
CA ARG A 143 -1.78 -16.25 7.49
C ARG A 143 -0.91 -16.19 6.24
N ARG A 144 0.14 -17.01 6.22
CA ARG A 144 0.90 -17.29 4.99
C ARG A 144 0.12 -18.23 4.08
#